data_AF-A0A7S4JL21-F1
#
_entry.id   AF-A0A7S4JL21-F1
#
_cell.length_a   1.000
_cell.length_b   1.000
_cell.length_c   1.000
_cell.angle_alpha   90.00
_cell.angle_beta   90.00
_cell.angle_gamma   90.00
#
_symmetry.space_group_name_H-M   'P 1'
#
loop_
_entity.id
_entity.type
_entity.pdbx_description
1 polymer ?
#
loop_
_entity_poly.entity_id
_entity_poly.type
_entity_poly.pdbx_seq_one_letter_code
_entity_poly.pdbx_strand_id
1 'polypeptide(L)'
;PTPPTPEFNFEFTPEAAAFNSVFIAKHGHDLTRSITSHHGTIMSYGSKFRPVATLYHLLHHHPILLHICNNLMKGIRYKAVRLPKEEQKSIIDSMIERRNHKPKTTEEANHIIENLNKEGVD
;
A
#
# COMPACT_ATOMS: atom_id res chain seq x y z
N PRO A 1 6.42 -1.63 15.21
CA PRO A 1 7.28 -2.81 14.94
C PRO A 1 7.25 -3.23 13.46
N THR A 2 8.42 -3.54 12.90
CA THR A 2 8.55 -4.06 11.52
C THR A 2 8.19 -5.55 11.53
N PRO A 3 7.32 -6.02 10.62
CA PRO A 3 6.98 -7.44 10.56
C PRO A 3 8.22 -8.27 10.20
N PRO A 4 8.42 -9.46 10.79
CA PRO A 4 9.47 -10.37 10.38
C PRO A 4 9.32 -10.80 8.91
N THR A 5 10.45 -11.09 8.29
CA THR A 5 10.55 -11.68 6.95
C THR A 5 9.89 -13.07 6.96
N PRO A 6 9.06 -13.40 5.97
CA PRO A 6 8.42 -14.71 5.86
C PRO A 6 9.43 -15.72 5.32
N GLU A 7 9.13 -17.01 5.40
CA GLU A 7 9.99 -18.04 4.79
C GLU A 7 9.96 -17.97 3.26
N PHE A 8 8.90 -17.41 2.66
CA PHE A 8 8.80 -17.25 1.20
C PHE A 8 9.94 -16.42 0.62
N ASN A 9 10.52 -16.93 -0.46
CA ASN A 9 11.49 -16.21 -1.27
C ASN A 9 10.80 -15.55 -2.46
N PHE A 10 10.92 -14.22 -2.60
CA PHE A 10 10.28 -13.45 -3.67
C PHE A 10 11.21 -13.13 -4.84
N GLU A 11 12.45 -13.63 -4.82
CA GLU A 11 13.37 -13.49 -5.95
C GLU A 11 12.86 -14.22 -7.19
N PHE A 12 13.07 -13.64 -8.36
CA PHE A 12 12.65 -14.23 -9.63
C PHE A 12 13.70 -15.21 -10.16
N THR A 13 13.99 -16.25 -9.37
CA THR A 13 14.99 -17.27 -9.68
C THR A 13 14.45 -18.70 -9.58
N PRO A 14 15.03 -19.67 -10.30
CA PRO A 14 14.65 -21.08 -10.19
C PRO A 14 14.79 -21.64 -8.77
N GLU A 15 15.81 -21.20 -8.02
CA GLU A 15 16.08 -21.65 -6.66
C GLU A 15 14.98 -21.18 -5.70
N ALA A 16 14.54 -19.93 -5.84
CA ALA A 16 13.42 -19.39 -5.06
C ALA A 16 12.12 -20.15 -5.37
N ALA A 17 11.88 -20.46 -6.64
CA ALA A 17 10.72 -21.24 -7.06
C ALA A 17 10.74 -22.67 -6.49
N ALA A 18 11.89 -23.35 -6.52
CA ALA A 18 12.07 -24.68 -5.95
C ALA A 18 11.84 -24.67 -4.43
N PHE A 19 12.43 -23.70 -3.72
CA PHE A 19 12.25 -23.52 -2.29
C PHE A 19 10.77 -23.32 -1.93
N ASN A 20 10.10 -22.36 -2.58
CA ASN A 20 8.68 -22.07 -2.34
C ASN A 20 7.79 -23.27 -2.68
N SER A 21 8.14 -24.05 -3.72
CA SER A 21 7.38 -25.26 -4.09
C SER A 21 7.44 -26.32 -2.99
N VAL A 22 8.61 -26.55 -2.41
CA VAL A 22 8.77 -27.45 -1.25
C VAL A 22 7.99 -26.92 -0.05
N PHE A 23 8.05 -25.61 0.21
CA PHE A 23 7.31 -24.98 1.30
C PHE A 23 5.78 -25.16 1.16
N ILE A 24 5.25 -24.90 -0.02
CA ILE A 24 3.82 -25.07 -0.33
C ILE A 24 3.41 -26.54 -0.25
N ALA A 25 4.28 -27.47 -0.67
CA ALA A 25 4.04 -28.91 -0.53
C ALA A 25 3.88 -29.34 0.94
N LYS A 26 4.66 -28.77 1.87
CA LYS A 26 4.49 -29.01 3.33
C LYS A 26 3.10 -28.62 3.85
N HIS A 27 2.42 -27.71 3.16
CA HIS A 27 1.07 -27.25 3.46
C HIS A 27 0.00 -27.92 2.58
N GLY A 28 0.32 -29.07 1.96
CA GLY A 28 -0.63 -29.85 1.17
C GLY A 28 -1.00 -29.21 -0.17
N HIS A 29 -0.07 -28.44 -0.76
CA HIS A 29 -0.31 -27.67 -1.98
C HIS A 29 -1.44 -26.62 -1.86
N ASP A 30 -1.80 -26.24 -0.64
CA ASP A 30 -2.79 -25.21 -0.35
C ASP A 30 -2.06 -23.89 -0.07
N LEU A 31 -2.12 -22.97 -1.03
CA LEU A 31 -1.50 -21.66 -0.92
C LEU A 31 -2.12 -20.82 0.21
N THR A 32 -3.43 -20.94 0.45
CA THR A 32 -4.09 -20.23 1.54
C THR A 32 -3.52 -20.69 2.88
N ARG A 33 -3.41 -22.02 3.10
CA ARG A 33 -2.77 -22.56 4.32
C ARG A 33 -1.33 -22.09 4.47
N SER A 34 -0.57 -22.13 3.38
CA SER A 34 0.84 -21.69 3.31
C SER A 34 1.04 -20.22 3.71
N ILE A 35 0.09 -19.35 3.35
CA ILE A 35 0.12 -17.92 3.72
C ILE A 35 -0.34 -17.73 5.17
N THR A 36 -1.40 -18.42 5.59
CA THR A 36 -1.95 -18.27 6.94
C THR A 36 -1.03 -18.79 8.05
N SER A 37 -0.14 -19.74 7.76
CA SER A 37 0.89 -20.20 8.71
C SER A 37 1.92 -19.11 9.06
N HIS A 38 2.02 -18.06 8.25
CA HIS A 38 2.93 -16.92 8.44
C HIS A 38 2.25 -15.70 9.06
N HIS A 39 1.40 -15.92 10.07
CA HIS A 39 0.74 -14.84 10.79
C HIS A 39 1.76 -13.91 11.46
N GLY A 40 1.57 -12.59 11.33
CA GLY A 40 2.45 -11.56 11.87
C GLY A 40 3.65 -11.20 10.99
N THR A 41 3.93 -11.90 9.88
CA THR A 41 4.99 -11.54 8.90
C THR A 41 4.50 -10.52 7.87
N ILE A 42 5.36 -10.09 6.95
CA ILE A 42 4.95 -9.25 5.80
C ILE A 42 3.89 -9.90 4.91
N MET A 43 3.69 -11.23 4.99
CA MET A 43 2.64 -11.93 4.24
C MET A 43 1.26 -11.84 4.86
N SER A 44 1.17 -11.42 6.12
CA SER A 44 -0.13 -11.25 6.77
C SER A 44 -0.93 -10.13 6.13
N TYR A 45 -2.24 -10.31 6.06
CA TYR A 45 -3.13 -9.25 5.61
C TYR A 45 -2.94 -8.00 6.47
N GLY A 46 -2.73 -6.87 5.80
CA GLY A 46 -2.53 -5.59 6.45
C GLY A 46 -1.19 -5.41 7.18
N SER A 47 -0.23 -6.33 7.02
CA SER A 47 1.13 -6.22 7.56
C SER A 47 1.86 -4.92 7.16
N LYS A 48 1.48 -4.35 6.01
CA LYS A 48 2.01 -3.08 5.48
C LYS A 48 1.37 -1.85 6.13
N PHE A 49 0.23 -1.99 6.81
CA PHE A 49 -0.39 -0.86 7.51
C PHE A 49 0.26 -0.66 8.87
N ARG A 50 0.58 0.59 9.18
CA ARG A 50 1.04 0.96 10.52
C ARG A 50 -0.17 1.06 11.47
N PRO A 51 0.01 0.77 12.77
CA PRO A 51 -1.05 0.96 13.76
C PRO A 51 -1.60 2.39 13.74
N VAL A 52 -2.91 2.54 13.99
CA VAL A 52 -3.59 3.84 14.01
C VAL A 52 -2.93 4.82 14.99
N ALA A 53 -2.48 4.33 16.15
CA ALA A 53 -1.74 5.14 17.12
C ALA A 53 -0.47 5.77 16.52
N THR A 54 0.26 5.05 15.68
CA THR A 54 1.44 5.57 14.96
C THR A 54 1.03 6.59 13.89
N LEU A 55 -0.03 6.30 13.13
CA LEU A 55 -0.53 7.19 12.09
C LEU A 55 -1.06 8.51 12.66
N TYR A 56 -1.66 8.49 13.85
CA TYR A 56 -2.15 9.68 14.53
C TYR A 56 -1.04 10.70 14.76
N HIS A 57 0.14 10.27 15.23
CA HIS A 57 1.28 11.16 15.43
C HIS A 57 1.70 11.85 14.13
N LEU A 58 1.70 11.13 13.01
CA LEU A 58 2.11 11.67 11.71
C LEU A 58 1.05 12.56 11.07
N LEU A 59 -0.22 12.23 11.24
CA LEU A 59 -1.33 12.79 10.47
C LEU A 59 -2.32 13.60 11.33
N HIS A 60 -1.98 13.95 12.57
CA HIS A 60 -2.89 14.65 13.51
C HIS A 60 -3.47 15.96 12.96
N HIS A 61 -2.75 16.66 12.08
CA HIS A 61 -3.25 17.86 11.40
C HIS A 61 -3.99 17.60 10.09
N HIS A 62 -4.05 16.36 9.62
CA HIS A 62 -4.62 16.04 8.33
C HIS A 62 -6.15 16.08 8.38
N PRO A 63 -6.83 16.82 7.48
CA PRO A 63 -8.27 17.08 7.57
C PRO A 63 -9.14 15.82 7.46
N ILE A 64 -8.60 14.73 6.93
CA ILE A 64 -9.31 13.44 6.79
C ILE A 64 -8.72 12.30 7.64
N LEU A 65 -7.91 12.60 8.66
CA LEU A 65 -7.32 11.58 9.53
C LEU A 65 -8.36 10.59 10.06
N LEU A 66 -9.47 11.10 10.58
CA LEU A 66 -10.53 10.27 11.14
C LEU A 66 -11.10 9.29 10.09
N HIS A 67 -11.23 9.74 8.84
CA HIS A 67 -11.67 8.89 7.73
C HIS A 67 -10.65 7.80 7.42
N ILE A 68 -9.36 8.13 7.40
CA ILE A 68 -8.26 7.17 7.19
C ILE A 68 -8.27 6.11 8.31
N CYS A 69 -8.32 6.52 9.57
CA CYS A 69 -8.35 5.61 10.73
C CYS A 69 -9.57 4.70 10.69
N ASN A 70 -10.74 5.24 10.37
CA ASN A 70 -11.97 4.46 10.27
C ASN A 70 -11.89 3.41 9.14
N ASN A 71 -11.33 3.78 7.99
CA ASN A 71 -11.12 2.87 6.86
C ASN A 71 -10.13 1.75 7.18
N LEU A 72 -9.06 2.05 7.92
CA LEU A 72 -8.06 1.06 8.33
C LEU A 72 -8.62 0.07 9.36
N MET A 73 -9.44 0.53 10.30
CA MET A 73 -10.00 -0.34 11.35
C MET A 73 -11.21 -1.14 10.88
N LYS A 74 -12.08 -0.54 10.06
CA LYS A 74 -13.37 -1.15 9.66
C LYS A 74 -13.38 -1.67 8.23
N GLY A 75 -12.28 -1.50 7.51
CA GLY A 75 -12.21 -1.75 6.06
C GLY A 75 -12.91 -0.67 5.25
N ILE A 76 -12.77 -0.76 3.93
CA ILE A 76 -13.39 0.16 2.96
C ILE A 76 -14.49 -0.59 2.22
N ARG A 77 -15.71 -0.04 2.22
CA ARG A 77 -16.79 -0.52 1.35
C ARG A 77 -16.82 0.31 0.09
N TYR A 78 -16.26 -0.23 -0.99
CA TYR A 78 -16.43 0.36 -2.31
C TYR A 78 -17.85 0.08 -2.79
N LYS A 79 -18.61 1.15 -3.05
CA LYS A 79 -19.86 1.03 -3.80
C LYS A 79 -19.47 0.73 -5.25
N ALA A 80 -19.44 -0.55 -5.61
CA ALA A 80 -19.23 -0.99 -6.99
C ALA A 80 -20.51 -0.78 -7.83
N VAL A 81 -21.02 0.45 -7.85
CA VAL A 81 -22.09 0.84 -8.76
C VAL A 81 -21.45 1.08 -10.11
N ARG A 82 -22.02 0.49 -11.17
CA ARG A 82 -21.54 0.73 -12.52
C ARG A 82 -21.80 2.20 -12.87
N LEU A 83 -20.73 2.96 -13.05
CA LEU A 83 -20.81 4.33 -13.51
C LEU A 83 -21.30 4.36 -14.97
N PRO A 84 -22.07 5.37 -15.38
CA PRO A 84 -22.37 5.63 -16.79
C PRO A 84 -21.09 5.79 -17.62
N LYS A 85 -21.13 5.41 -18.90
CA LYS A 85 -19.94 5.47 -19.78
C LYS A 85 -19.34 6.88 -19.88
N GLU A 86 -20.19 7.90 -19.91
CA GLU A 86 -19.73 9.30 -19.97
C GLU A 86 -18.99 9.74 -18.71
N GLU A 87 -19.45 9.30 -17.53
CA GLU A 87 -18.79 9.59 -16.26
C GLU A 87 -17.45 8.84 -16.15
N GLN A 88 -17.41 7.57 -16.59
CA GLN A 88 -16.16 6.81 -16.68
C GLN A 88 -15.15 7.51 -17.60
N LYS A 89 -15.60 7.94 -18.79
CA LYS A 89 -14.75 8.64 -19.76
C LYS A 89 -14.24 9.96 -19.18
N SER A 90 -15.10 10.76 -18.55
CA SER A 90 -14.71 12.01 -17.90
C SER A 90 -13.68 11.80 -16.78
N ILE A 91 -13.83 10.75 -15.96
CA ILE A 91 -12.86 10.40 -14.92
C ILE A 91 -11.52 10.04 -15.55
N ILE A 92 -11.51 9.16 -16.56
CA ILE A 92 -10.30 8.74 -17.26
C ILE A 92 -9.62 9.94 -17.90
N ASP A 93 -10.36 10.79 -18.61
CA ASP A 93 -9.86 12.01 -19.24
C ASP A 93 -9.25 12.95 -18.18
N SER A 94 -9.90 13.12 -17.03
CA SER A 94 -9.37 13.92 -15.91
C SER A 94 -8.09 13.35 -15.29
N MET A 95 -7.96 12.01 -15.25
CA MET A 95 -6.76 11.33 -14.74
C MET A 95 -5.60 11.45 -15.74
N ILE A 96 -5.90 11.33 -17.04
CA ILE A 96 -4.94 11.55 -18.13
C ILE A 96 -4.47 13.01 -18.12
N GLU A 97 -5.40 13.97 -18.01
CA GLU A 97 -5.11 15.40 -17.96
C GLU A 97 -4.30 15.80 -16.73
N ARG A 98 -4.66 15.28 -15.55
CA ARG A 98 -3.86 15.46 -14.32
C ARG A 98 -2.43 14.98 -14.52
N ARG A 99 -2.24 13.89 -15.29
CA ARG A 99 -0.97 13.16 -15.44
C ARG A 99 -0.42 12.80 -14.05
N ASN A 100 0.71 12.13 -13.92
CA ASN A 100 1.33 11.95 -12.60
C ASN A 100 1.84 13.31 -12.10
N HIS A 101 0.97 14.07 -11.42
CA HIS A 101 1.27 15.33 -10.74
C HIS A 101 2.00 16.40 -11.59
N LYS A 102 1.27 17.35 -12.18
CA LYS A 102 1.77 18.73 -12.09
C LYS A 102 1.71 19.11 -10.60
N PRO A 103 2.84 19.40 -9.92
CA PRO A 103 2.75 19.93 -8.57
C PRO A 103 1.88 21.18 -8.63
N LYS A 104 0.91 21.31 -7.72
CA LYS A 104 0.39 22.63 -7.41
C LYS A 104 1.58 23.37 -6.82
N THR A 105 2.17 24.28 -7.57
CA THR A 105 3.10 25.28 -7.06
C THR A 105 2.31 26.26 -6.20
N THR A 106 1.87 25.80 -5.03
CA THR A 106 1.59 26.68 -3.90
C THR A 106 2.91 26.95 -3.19
N GLU A 107 3.07 28.12 -2.57
CA GLU A 107 4.31 28.48 -1.84
C GLU A 107 4.70 27.43 -0.80
N GLU A 108 3.73 26.78 -0.16
CA GLU A 108 3.93 25.66 0.77
C GLU A 108 4.57 24.41 0.11
N ALA A 109 4.20 24.11 -1.14
CA ALA A 109 4.76 22.97 -1.87
C ALA A 109 6.21 23.24 -2.33
N ASN A 110 6.54 24.49 -2.65
CA ASN A 110 7.89 24.89 -3.02
C ASN A 110 8.88 24.70 -1.87
N HIS A 111 8.48 25.04 -0.63
CA HIS A 111 9.31 24.83 0.56
C HIS A 111 9.62 23.34 0.83
N ILE A 112 8.64 22.46 0.58
CA ILE A 112 8.84 21.00 0.72
C ILE A 112 9.77 20.47 -0.39
N ILE A 113 9.61 20.94 -1.62
CA ILE A 113 10.47 20.56 -2.76
C ILE A 113 11.92 21.02 -2.54
N GLU A 114 12.14 22.25 -2.05
CA GLU A 114 13.48 22.74 -1.73
C GLU A 114 14.17 21.90 -0.65
N ASN A 115 13.45 21.47 0.38
CA ASN A 115 14.04 20.65 1.44
C ASN A 115 14.35 19.22 0.96
N LEU A 116 13.50 18.63 0.11
CA LEU A 116 13.78 17.32 -0.50
C LEU A 116 15.00 17.34 -1.43
N ASN A 117 15.22 18.45 -2.15
CA ASN A 117 16.40 18.60 -3.01
C ASN A 117 17.69 18.89 -2.23
N LYS A 118 17.60 19.39 -0.99
CA LYS A 118 18.76 19.59 -0.11
C LYS A 118 19.25 18.29 0.53
N GLU A 119 18.37 17.32 0.75
CA GLU A 119 18.73 15.99 1.29
C GLU A 119 19.25 15.00 0.23
N GLY A 120 19.23 15.39 -1.06
CA GLY A 120 19.73 14.57 -2.18
C GLY A 120 21.16 14.89 -2.62
N VAL A 121 21.89 15.73 -1.87
CA VAL A 121 23.32 16.00 -2.07
C VAL A 121 24.05 15.60 -0.80
N ASP A 122 24.23 14.29 -0.64
CA ASP A 122 25.34 13.64 0.08
C ASP A 122 25.53 12.23 -0.50
#